data_AF-A0A8C0E311-F1
#
_entry.id   AF-A0A8C0E311-F1
#
_cell.length_a   1.000
_cell.length_b   1.000
_cell.length_c   1.000
_cell.angle_alpha   90.00
_cell.angle_beta   90.00
_cell.angle_gamma   90.00
#
_symmetry.space_group_name_H-M   'P 1'
#
loop_
_entity.id
_entity.type
_entity.pdbx_description
1 polymer ?
#
loop_
_entity_poly.entity_id
_entity_poly.type
_entity_poly.pdbx_seq_one_letter_code
_entity_poly.pdbx_strand_id
1 'polypeptide(L)' 'MRLLHALRAAFLIIFQVLPDSSRALNFERPCYFRGGICLKQVTPSCEPFRGPCRAFTVCCKIKRR' A
#
# COMPACT_ATOMS: atom_id res chain seq x y z
N MET A 1 25.01 32.73 -12.30
CA MET A 1 24.53 32.56 -10.91
C MET A 1 23.05 32.92 -10.71
N ARG A 2 22.55 34.08 -11.17
CA ARG A 2 21.14 34.50 -10.95
C ARG A 2 20.09 33.59 -11.62
N LEU A 3 20.37 33.12 -12.84
CA LEU A 3 19.46 32.21 -13.57
C LEU A 3 19.31 30.86 -12.87
N LEU A 4 20.41 30.32 -12.33
CA LEU A 4 20.41 29.06 -11.59
C LEU A 4 19.59 29.18 -10.29
N HIS A 5 19.69 30.32 -9.61
CA HIS A 5 18.87 30.59 -8.42
C HIS A 5 17.37 30.71 -8.76
N ALA A 6 17.02 31.35 -9.88
CA ALA A 6 15.64 31.46 -10.33
C ALA A 6 15.04 30.08 -10.69
N LEU A 7 15.79 29.25 -11.43
CA LEU A 7 15.38 27.89 -11.78
C LEU A 7 15.21 27.00 -10.54
N ARG A 8 16.14 27.09 -9.59
CA ARG A 8 16.07 26.36 -8.34
C ARG A 8 14.87 26.78 -7.48
N ALA A 9 14.58 28.08 -7.42
CA ALA A 9 13.41 28.59 -6.69
C ALA A 9 12.09 28.10 -7.33
N ALA A 10 11.98 28.16 -8.66
CA ALA A 10 10.82 27.65 -9.39
C ALA A 10 10.62 26.14 -9.17
N PHE A 11 11.69 25.36 -9.19
CA PHE A 11 11.64 23.92 -8.94
C PHE A 11 11.17 23.59 -7.51
N LEU A 12 11.68 24.31 -6.50
CA LEU A 12 11.26 24.11 -5.12
C LEU A 12 9.78 24.47 -4.90
N ILE A 13 9.29 25.53 -5.54
CA ILE A 13 7.86 25.90 -5.48
C ILE A 13 6.99 24.78 -6.09
N ILE A 14 7.37 24.23 -7.24
CA ILE A 14 6.65 23.12 -7.87
C ILE A 14 6.62 21.89 -6.96
N PHE A 15 7.74 21.56 -6.32
CA PHE A 15 7.83 20.41 -5.39
C PHE A 15 7.06 20.61 -4.07
N GLN A 16 6.88 21.86 -3.60
CA GLN A 16 6.03 22.14 -2.44
C GLN A 16 4.53 22.05 -2.76
N VAL A 17 4.14 22.34 -4.00
CA VAL A 17 2.74 22.26 -4.46
C VAL A 17 2.37 20.84 -4.89
N LEU A 18 3.34 20.01 -5.29
CA LEU A 18 3.11 18.58 -5.49
C LEU A 18 2.83 17.96 -4.11
N PRO A 19 1.57 17.64 -3.78
CA PRO A 19 1.26 17.06 -2.48
C PRO A 19 2.08 15.79 -2.37
N ASP A 20 2.66 15.54 -1.20
CA ASP A 20 3.28 14.27 -0.77
C ASP A 20 2.58 13.07 -1.41
N SER A 21 2.99 12.72 -2.64
CA SER A 21 2.40 11.60 -3.39
C SER A 21 2.74 10.29 -2.67
N SER A 22 3.76 10.37 -1.82
CA SER A 22 4.14 9.44 -0.75
C SER A 22 3.05 9.14 0.28
N ARG A 23 2.13 10.08 0.59
CA ARG A 23 1.10 9.89 1.63
C ARG A 23 -0.19 9.23 1.15
N ALA A 24 -0.42 9.14 -0.16
CA ALA A 24 -1.66 8.59 -0.71
C ALA A 24 -1.58 7.08 -1.04
N LEU A 25 -0.40 6.47 -1.03
CA LEU A 25 -0.27 5.03 -1.20
C LEU A 25 -0.32 4.31 0.15
N ASN A 26 -1.38 4.57 0.94
CA ASN A 26 -1.82 3.65 1.98
C ASN A 26 -2.45 2.40 1.30
N PHE A 27 -1.71 1.79 0.38
CA PHE A 27 -2.01 0.45 -0.08
C PHE A 27 -1.65 -0.46 1.09
N GLU A 28 -2.64 -0.69 1.96
CA GLU A 28 -2.64 -1.78 2.92
C GLU A 28 -2.02 -3.01 2.22
N ARG A 29 -0.87 -3.47 2.71
CA ARG A 29 -0.10 -4.51 2.00
C ARG A 29 -0.99 -5.74 1.76
N PRO A 30 -1.12 -6.21 0.50
CA PRO A 30 -1.92 -7.37 0.16
C PRO A 30 -1.65 -8.59 1.05
N CYS A 31 -2.69 -9.38 1.33
CA CYS A 31 -2.62 -10.57 2.19
C CYS A 31 -1.43 -11.50 1.90
N TYR A 32 -1.13 -11.71 0.61
CA TYR A 32 -0.04 -12.59 0.18
C TYR A 32 1.34 -12.13 0.64
N PHE A 33 1.58 -10.82 0.73
CA PHE A 33 2.86 -10.28 1.21
C PHE A 33 3.06 -10.47 2.72
N ARG A 34 1.99 -10.77 3.46
CA ARG A 34 2.07 -11.03 4.91
C ARG A 34 2.12 -12.53 5.24
N GLY A 35 2.26 -13.40 4.24
CA GLY A 35 2.29 -14.85 4.42
C GLY A 35 0.90 -15.49 4.61
N GLY A 36 -0.15 -14.79 4.18
CA GLY A 36 -1.51 -15.33 4.10
C GLY A 36 -1.92 -15.65 2.65
N ILE A 37 -3.10 -16.26 2.50
CA ILE A 37 -3.75 -16.51 1.20
C ILE A 37 -5.18 -15.98 1.21
N CYS A 38 -5.68 -15.51 0.07
CA CYS A 38 -7.08 -15.09 -0.03
C CYS A 38 -7.95 -16.32 -0.35
N LEU A 39 -8.89 -16.65 0.55
CA LEU A 39 -9.84 -17.76 0.38
C LEU A 39 -11.27 -17.26 0.44
N LYS A 40 -12.21 -18.02 -0.13
CA LYS A 40 -13.64 -17.71 0.03
C LYS A 40 -14.02 -17.84 1.51
N GLN A 41 -14.96 -17.01 1.96
CA GLN A 41 -15.40 -16.97 3.36
C GLN A 41 -15.91 -18.33 3.89
N VAL A 42 -16.33 -19.23 3.00
CA VAL A 42 -16.86 -20.57 3.32
C VAL A 42 -15.76 -21.61 3.54
N THR A 43 -14.47 -21.27 3.37
CA THR A 43 -13.39 -22.24 3.52
C THR A 43 -13.15 -22.58 5.01
N PRO A 44 -13.41 -23.83 5.46
CA PRO A 44 -13.18 -24.24 6.85
C PRO A 44 -11.66 -24.29 7.15
N SER A 45 -11.28 -24.07 8.42
CA SER A 45 -9.88 -24.03 8.89
C SER A 45 -9.07 -22.78 8.51
N CYS A 46 -9.74 -21.69 8.15
CA CYS A 46 -9.08 -20.39 7.98
C CYS A 46 -9.08 -19.59 9.29
N GLU A 47 -7.89 -19.27 9.82
CA GLU A 47 -7.74 -18.23 10.84
C GLU A 47 -7.74 -16.86 10.14
N PRO A 48 -8.73 -15.98 10.43
CA PRO A 48 -8.81 -14.67 9.80
C PRO A 48 -7.58 -13.83 10.14
N PHE A 49 -6.97 -13.25 9.12
CA PHE A 49 -5.75 -12.46 9.20
C PHE A 49 -5.97 -11.05 8.65
N ARG A 50 -5.21 -10.05 9.13
CA ARG A 50 -5.30 -8.68 8.64
C ARG A 50 -4.62 -8.55 7.27
N GLY A 51 -5.36 -8.04 6.30
CA GLY A 51 -4.85 -7.68 4.98
C GLY A 51 -5.97 -7.64 3.95
N PRO A 52 -5.84 -6.83 2.89
CA PRO A 52 -6.88 -6.71 1.89
C PRO A 52 -6.83 -7.93 0.97
N CYS A 53 -8.01 -8.49 0.73
CA CYS A 53 -8.30 -9.47 -0.30
C CYS A 53 -9.42 -8.92 -1.20
N ARG A 54 -9.61 -9.50 -2.39
CA ARG A 54 -10.69 -9.09 -3.29
C ARG A 54 -12.06 -9.40 -2.67
N ALA A 55 -13.13 -8.76 -3.17
CA ALA A 55 -14.49 -8.97 -2.65
C ALA A 55 -14.84 -10.47 -2.50
N PHE A 56 -15.54 -10.80 -1.42
CA PHE A 56 -15.95 -12.18 -1.04
C PHE A 56 -14.82 -13.14 -0.67
N THR A 57 -13.59 -12.63 -0.50
CA THR A 57 -12.47 -13.42 0.00
C THR A 57 -11.89 -12.82 1.28
N VAL A 58 -11.47 -13.68 2.19
CA VAL A 58 -10.85 -13.33 3.46
C VAL A 58 -9.37 -13.70 3.43
N CYS A 59 -8.55 -12.90 4.10
CA CYS A 59 -7.13 -13.22 4.26
C CYS A 59 -6.97 -14.31 5.32
N CYS A 60 -6.40 -15.44 4.95
CA CYS A 60 -6.22 -16.61 5.79
C CYS A 60 -4.74 -16.84 6.07
N LYS A 61 -4.38 -17.06 7.33
CA LYS A 61 -3.00 -17.44 7.68
C LYS A 61 -2.77 -18.91 7.35
N ILE A 62 -1.65 -19.22 6.68
CA ILE A 62 -1.22 -20.60 6.50
C ILE A 62 -0.71 -21.10 7.87
N LYS A 63 -1.43 -22.02 8.52
CA LYS A 63 -0.86 -22.78 9.64
C LYS A 63 0.28 -23.64 9.10
N ARG A 64 1.53 -23.25 9.39
CA ARG A 64 2.65 -24.18 9.25
C ARG A 64 2.47 -25.24 10.34
N ARG A 65 2.45 -26.49 9.89
CA ARG A 65 2.28 -27.70 10.70
C ARG A 65 3.47 -27.87 11.65
#